data_AF-A0A365KQT1-F1
#
_entry.id   AF-A0A365KQT1-F1
#
_cell.length_a   1.000
_cell.length_b   1.000
_cell.length_c   1.000
_cell.angle_alpha   90.00
_cell.angle_beta   90.00
_cell.angle_gamma   90.00
#
_symmetry.space_group_name_H-M   'P 1'
#
loop_
_entity.id
_entity.type
_entity.pdbx_description
1 polymer ?
#
loop_
_entity_poly.entity_id
_entity_poly.type
_entity_poly.pdbx_seq_one_letter_code
_entity_poly.pdbx_strand_id
1 'polypeptide(L)'
;MHDLICGKLLGDGCLTKEQNRKPRFQFTHCIKDKGWSNYCYEQLGESLPLTPPKYRKLIDSRMKLGYTESFIVQSRTSIDISFLYEVWYPSGKKELPLSYIGDNFTDRSLAWWYQDDGHLKLDGDIPRKIILSTDSFSKEENLFLQHFLQEKYGFRFSLDGQNRLLLYDQFQIYHFLYLVEPYLHDSMNRKKRPTHRVKPIAARTTVYLPDEIILAKPTKEVNSQYSKLPLIIEAAKNQDEFFRQNIASHQIPTKSYQIVIHPNYRESLQELKLQTGLTVSQLTTCCFRMEKD
;
A
#
# COMPACT_ATOMS: atom_id res chain seq x y z
N MET A 1 19.55 0.57 5.17
CA MET A 1 19.70 2.04 5.02
C MET A 1 19.08 2.52 3.72
N HIS A 2 19.57 2.09 2.56
CA HIS A 2 19.15 2.65 1.27
C HIS A 2 17.66 2.49 0.96
N ASP A 3 17.06 1.40 1.39
CA ASP A 3 15.63 1.13 1.27
C ASP A 3 14.76 2.06 2.14
N LEU A 4 15.18 2.32 3.39
CA LEU A 4 14.53 3.30 4.27
C LEU A 4 14.63 4.72 3.69
N ILE A 5 15.81 5.06 3.16
CA ILE A 5 16.05 6.35 2.49
C ILE A 5 15.21 6.49 1.23
N CYS A 6 15.07 5.42 0.44
CA CYS A 6 14.19 5.40 -0.72
C CYS A 6 12.74 5.74 -0.31
N GLY A 7 12.23 5.09 0.74
CA GLY A 7 10.90 5.39 1.28
C GLY A 7 10.76 6.83 1.76
N LYS A 8 11.76 7.37 2.49
CA LYS A 8 11.75 8.77 2.95
C LYS A 8 11.82 9.78 1.83
N LEU A 9 12.68 9.58 0.83
CA LEU A 9 12.86 10.55 -0.25
C LEU A 9 11.70 10.54 -1.25
N LEU A 10 10.95 9.44 -1.34
CA LEU A 10 9.64 9.41 -1.99
C LEU A 10 8.55 10.10 -1.17
N GLY A 11 8.75 10.18 0.16
CA GLY A 11 7.86 10.81 1.12
C GLY A 11 8.31 12.18 1.62
N ASP A 12 8.18 12.37 2.94
CA ASP A 12 8.46 13.62 3.69
C ASP A 12 9.96 14.00 3.79
N GLY A 13 10.86 13.13 3.32
CA GLY A 13 12.29 13.34 3.35
C GLY A 13 12.79 14.22 2.20
N CYS A 14 13.77 15.07 2.47
CA CYS A 14 14.43 15.87 1.46
C CYS A 14 15.94 16.01 1.73
N LEU A 15 16.68 16.37 0.68
CA LEU A 15 18.08 16.77 0.80
C LEU A 15 18.19 18.27 0.49
N THR A 16 18.73 19.02 1.44
CA THR A 16 18.89 20.47 1.35
C THR A 16 20.35 20.82 1.17
N LYS A 17 20.68 21.71 0.22
CA LYS A 17 22.04 22.20 -0.02
C LYS A 17 22.03 23.72 -0.14
N GLU A 18 22.66 24.40 0.82
CA GLU A 18 22.94 25.84 0.73
C GLU A 18 24.13 26.08 -0.22
N GLN A 19 24.19 27.28 -0.80
CA GLN A 19 25.31 27.67 -1.67
C GLN A 19 26.64 27.47 -0.95
N ASN A 20 27.60 26.83 -1.63
CA ASN A 20 28.94 26.53 -1.12
C ASN A 20 28.99 25.61 0.14
N ARG A 21 27.90 24.90 0.46
CA ARG A 21 27.88 23.94 1.58
C ARG A 21 27.60 22.51 1.09
N LYS A 22 27.98 21.54 1.93
CA LYS A 22 27.62 20.13 1.75
C LYS A 22 26.14 19.91 2.07
N PRO A 23 25.45 19.00 1.35
CA PRO A 23 24.04 18.74 1.56
C PRO A 23 23.76 18.11 2.92
N ARG A 24 22.51 18.24 3.36
CA ARG A 24 21.96 17.62 4.57
C ARG A 24 20.65 16.92 4.23
N PHE A 25 20.48 15.71 4.71
CA PHE A 25 19.19 15.04 4.77
C PHE A 25 18.34 15.60 5.91
N GLN A 26 17.05 15.77 5.64
CA GLN A 26 16.05 16.29 6.57
C GLN A 26 14.71 15.59 6.34
N PHE A 27 13.92 15.40 7.40
CA PHE A 27 12.49 15.11 7.30
C PHE A 27 11.73 15.90 8.35
N THR A 28 10.44 16.14 8.11
CA THR A 28 9.57 16.86 9.03
C THR A 28 8.26 16.12 9.14
N HIS A 29 7.81 15.87 10.37
CA HIS A 29 6.50 15.27 10.64
C HIS A 29 5.66 16.20 11.49
N CYS A 30 4.36 16.23 11.25
CA CYS A 30 3.46 17.03 12.06
C CYS A 30 3.36 16.49 13.50
N ILE A 31 2.89 17.32 14.44
CA ILE A 31 2.88 16.99 15.88
C ILE A 31 2.20 15.65 16.23
N LYS A 32 1.11 15.28 15.51
CA LYS A 32 0.40 14.01 15.72
C LYS A 32 1.23 12.78 15.35
N ASP A 33 2.22 12.93 14.48
CA ASP A 33 3.07 11.85 13.98
C ASP A 33 4.44 11.85 14.69
N LYS A 34 4.53 12.39 15.92
CA LYS A 34 5.76 12.41 16.75
C LYS A 34 6.39 11.02 16.92
N GLY A 35 5.57 10.00 17.19
CA GLY A 35 6.06 8.62 17.36
C GLY A 35 6.77 8.12 16.11
N TRP A 36 6.22 8.42 14.93
CA TRP A 36 6.82 8.10 13.64
C TRP A 36 8.13 8.86 13.43
N SER A 37 8.18 10.14 13.81
CA SER A 37 9.42 10.94 13.73
C SER A 37 10.55 10.35 14.57
N ASN A 38 10.26 9.94 15.81
CA ASN A 38 11.22 9.27 16.69
C ASN A 38 11.70 7.94 16.10
N TYR A 39 10.77 7.10 15.63
CA TYR A 39 11.11 5.83 15.02
C TYR A 39 12.00 5.99 13.78
N CYS A 40 11.68 6.95 12.90
CA CYS A 40 12.52 7.24 11.73
C CYS A 40 13.92 7.71 12.13
N TYR A 41 14.03 8.53 13.17
CA TYR A 41 15.32 8.96 13.71
C TYR A 41 16.14 7.78 14.24
N GLU A 42 15.52 6.88 15.01
CA GLU A 42 16.20 5.70 15.57
C GLU A 42 16.69 4.77 14.45
N GLN A 43 15.82 4.43 13.50
CA GLN A 43 16.13 3.48 12.42
C GLN A 43 17.16 4.02 11.41
N LEU A 44 17.17 5.33 11.15
CA LEU A 44 18.16 5.94 10.25
C LEU A 44 19.42 6.42 10.98
N GLY A 45 19.34 6.67 12.29
CA GLY A 45 20.43 7.21 13.10
C GLY A 45 21.60 6.25 13.25
N GLU A 46 21.38 4.94 13.06
CA GLU A 46 22.45 3.94 13.00
C GLU A 46 23.37 4.13 11.79
N SER A 47 22.85 4.65 10.68
CA SER A 47 23.61 4.78 9.42
C SER A 47 23.89 6.23 9.00
N LEU A 48 23.09 7.18 9.48
CA LEU A 48 23.23 8.60 9.14
C LEU A 48 23.45 9.44 10.40
N PRO A 49 24.27 10.51 10.33
CA PRO A 49 24.57 11.34 11.48
C PRO A 49 23.41 12.31 11.78
N LEU A 50 22.29 11.78 12.28
CA LEU A 50 21.07 12.54 12.57
C LEU A 50 21.12 13.26 13.92
N THR A 51 20.45 14.40 13.99
CA THR A 51 20.13 15.07 15.25
C THR A 51 18.75 14.62 15.74
N PRO A 52 18.52 14.48 17.06
CA PRO A 52 17.23 14.07 17.59
C PRO A 52 16.07 14.97 17.12
N PRO A 53 14.83 14.44 17.05
CA PRO A 53 13.66 15.22 16.64
C PRO A 53 13.47 16.48 17.48
N LYS A 54 13.53 17.64 16.82
CA LYS A 54 13.35 18.95 17.46
C LYS A 54 11.94 19.45 17.22
N TYR A 55 11.22 19.79 18.29
CA TYR A 55 9.93 20.45 18.19
C TYR A 55 10.06 21.84 17.54
N ARG A 56 9.11 22.15 16.66
CA ARG A 56 9.04 23.42 15.94
C ARG A 56 7.59 23.88 15.83
N LYS A 57 7.34 25.13 16.22
CA LYS A 57 6.08 25.84 16.04
C LYS A 57 6.31 27.01 15.08
N LEU A 58 5.59 27.04 13.96
CA LEU A 58 5.70 28.10 12.95
C LEU A 58 4.37 28.81 12.80
N ILE A 59 4.41 30.14 12.72
CA ILE A 59 3.22 30.94 12.38
C ILE A 59 2.80 30.58 10.96
N ASP A 60 1.52 30.26 10.78
CA ASP A 60 0.91 29.91 9.50
C ASP A 60 -0.51 30.45 9.47
N SER A 61 -0.70 31.56 8.75
CA SER A 61 -1.98 32.26 8.63
C SER A 61 -3.05 31.44 7.90
N ARG A 62 -2.67 30.38 7.18
CA ARG A 62 -3.61 29.47 6.51
C ARG A 62 -4.31 28.55 7.50
N MET A 63 -3.73 28.35 8.68
CA MET A 63 -4.27 27.46 9.71
C MET A 63 -5.26 28.20 10.61
N LYS A 64 -6.35 27.54 11.01
CA LYS A 64 -7.35 28.10 11.94
C LYS A 64 -6.74 28.58 13.27
N LEU A 65 -5.70 27.90 13.75
CA LEU A 65 -4.99 28.24 14.98
C LEU A 65 -3.89 29.30 14.77
N GLY A 66 -3.63 29.71 13.53
CA GLY A 66 -2.57 30.67 13.18
C GLY A 66 -1.16 30.09 13.21
N TYR A 67 -0.99 28.78 13.44
CA TYR A 67 0.31 28.12 13.47
C TYR A 67 0.25 26.64 13.07
N THR A 68 1.41 26.09 12.72
CA THR A 68 1.67 24.65 12.56
C THR A 68 2.68 24.17 13.60
N GLU A 69 2.54 22.91 14.02
CA GLU A 69 3.44 22.25 14.94
C GLU A 69 4.00 20.98 14.31
N SER A 70 5.32 20.80 14.42
CA SER A 70 6.05 19.71 13.77
C SER A 70 7.29 19.30 14.57
N PHE A 71 7.80 18.13 14.26
CA PHE A 71 9.13 17.67 14.64
C PHE A 71 10.01 17.63 13.38
N ILE A 72 11.19 18.25 13.47
CA ILE A 72 12.18 18.26 12.40
C ILE A 72 13.39 17.43 12.85
N VAL A 73 13.85 16.55 11.97
CA VAL A 73 15.11 15.82 12.10
C VAL A 73 16.01 16.25 10.97
N GLN A 74 17.25 16.60 11.28
CA GLN A 74 18.24 16.98 10.28
C GLN A 74 19.57 16.29 10.56
N SER A 75 20.23 15.89 9.50
CA SER A 75 21.57 15.30 9.55
C SER A 75 22.69 16.36 9.65
N ARG A 76 23.84 15.91 10.15
CA ARG A 76 25.15 16.48 9.79
C ARG A 76 25.51 16.04 8.37
N THR A 77 26.47 16.73 7.77
CA THR A 77 26.95 16.39 6.43
C THR A 77 27.73 15.08 6.46
N SER A 78 27.52 14.18 5.49
CA SER A 78 28.32 12.96 5.31
C SER A 78 28.62 12.71 3.83
N ILE A 79 29.50 11.75 3.56
CA ILE A 79 29.77 11.27 2.21
C ILE A 79 28.50 10.66 1.60
N ASP A 80 27.77 9.84 2.36
CA ASP A 80 26.54 9.18 1.90
C ASP A 80 25.45 10.18 1.53
N ILE A 81 25.29 11.25 2.33
CA ILE A 81 24.33 12.32 2.04
C ILE A 81 24.75 13.11 0.79
N SER A 82 26.05 13.27 0.57
CA SER A 82 26.57 13.92 -0.65
C SER A 82 26.27 13.09 -1.88
N PHE A 83 26.51 11.77 -1.81
CA PHE A 83 26.14 10.82 -2.85
C PHE A 83 24.62 10.81 -3.12
N LEU A 84 23.80 10.70 -2.08
CA LEU A 84 22.34 10.72 -2.23
C LEU A 84 21.84 12.01 -2.88
N TYR A 85 22.49 13.15 -2.60
CA TYR A 85 22.15 14.42 -3.23
C TYR A 85 22.44 14.42 -4.73
N GLU A 86 23.60 13.90 -5.14
CA GLU A 86 23.96 13.79 -6.56
C GLU A 86 22.98 12.89 -7.31
N VAL A 87 22.50 11.81 -6.67
CA VAL A 87 21.55 10.87 -7.26
C VAL A 87 20.13 11.45 -7.35
N TRP A 88 19.61 12.03 -6.27
CA TRP A 88 18.20 12.47 -6.20
C TRP A 88 17.99 13.93 -6.61
N TYR A 89 19.05 14.74 -6.68
CA TYR A 89 18.99 16.16 -7.02
C TYR A 89 20.02 16.54 -8.10
N PRO A 90 20.06 15.85 -9.26
CA PRO A 90 21.07 16.07 -10.29
C PRO A 90 21.05 17.51 -10.83
N SER A 91 19.86 18.12 -10.90
CA SER A 91 19.66 19.50 -11.33
C SER A 91 19.42 20.46 -10.15
N GLY A 92 19.71 20.04 -8.91
CA GLY A 92 19.38 20.79 -7.70
C GLY A 92 17.90 20.79 -7.31
N LYS A 93 17.06 20.06 -8.04
CA LYS A 93 15.65 19.77 -7.74
C LYS A 93 15.49 18.27 -7.54
N LYS A 94 14.58 17.86 -6.63
CA LYS A 94 14.27 16.43 -6.45
C LYS A 94 13.72 15.87 -7.77
N GLU A 95 14.37 14.83 -8.27
CA GLU A 95 13.99 14.06 -9.45
C GLU A 95 14.07 12.58 -9.07
N LEU A 96 13.14 11.75 -9.57
CA LEU A 96 13.12 10.31 -9.25
C LEU A 96 14.29 9.55 -9.92
N PRO A 97 15.25 9.00 -9.15
CA PRO A 97 16.36 8.25 -9.72
C PRO A 97 15.95 6.80 -10.01
N LEU A 98 15.51 6.53 -11.23
CA LEU A 98 14.92 5.26 -11.67
C LEU A 98 15.74 4.03 -11.25
N SER A 99 17.06 4.03 -11.52
CA SER A 99 17.95 2.92 -11.17
C SER A 99 18.07 2.75 -9.66
N TYR A 100 18.27 3.83 -8.92
CA TYR A 100 18.36 3.76 -7.45
C TYR A 100 17.06 3.23 -6.83
N ILE A 101 15.90 3.66 -7.34
CA ILE A 101 14.60 3.13 -6.90
C ILE A 101 14.49 1.65 -7.25
N GLY A 102 14.84 1.25 -8.47
CA GLY A 102 14.82 -0.15 -8.91
C GLY A 102 15.65 -1.07 -8.00
N ASP A 103 16.85 -0.63 -7.63
CA ASP A 103 17.80 -1.42 -6.85
C ASP A 103 17.48 -1.46 -5.35
N ASN A 104 16.85 -0.40 -4.80
CA ASN A 104 16.74 -0.23 -3.35
C ASN A 104 15.31 -0.28 -2.81
N PHE A 105 14.29 -0.21 -3.67
CA PHE A 105 12.90 -0.18 -3.20
C PHE A 105 12.44 -1.59 -2.77
N THR A 106 12.02 -1.72 -1.51
CA THR A 106 11.50 -2.95 -0.90
C THR A 106 10.09 -2.73 -0.32
N ASP A 107 9.48 -3.76 0.24
CA ASP A 107 8.22 -3.65 1.00
C ASP A 107 8.38 -2.65 2.16
N ARG A 108 9.56 -2.59 2.77
CA ARG A 108 9.91 -1.63 3.81
C ARG A 108 9.94 -0.19 3.26
N SER A 109 10.47 0.01 2.06
CA SER A 109 10.41 1.31 1.36
C SER A 109 8.96 1.72 1.08
N LEU A 110 8.13 0.80 0.60
CA LEU A 110 6.71 1.02 0.33
C LEU A 110 5.98 1.44 1.61
N ALA A 111 6.22 0.75 2.72
CA ALA A 111 5.61 1.05 4.00
C ALA A 111 6.03 2.41 4.55
N TRP A 112 7.30 2.80 4.38
CA TRP A 112 7.80 4.10 4.83
C TRP A 112 7.23 5.25 3.99
N TRP A 113 7.20 5.09 2.66
CA TRP A 113 6.56 6.04 1.77
C TRP A 113 5.07 6.17 2.06
N TYR A 114 4.39 5.04 2.26
CA TYR A 114 2.99 5.02 2.66
C TYR A 114 2.76 5.68 4.02
N GLN A 115 3.68 5.57 4.97
CA GLN A 115 3.59 6.23 6.28
C GLN A 115 3.83 7.74 6.24
N ASP A 116 4.58 8.23 5.27
CA ASP A 116 4.70 9.67 5.03
C ASP A 116 3.48 10.16 4.24
N ASP A 117 3.40 9.84 2.95
CA ASP A 117 2.47 10.46 2.00
C ASP A 117 1.22 9.64 1.66
N GLY A 118 1.06 8.48 2.28
CA GLY A 118 -0.08 7.61 2.07
C GLY A 118 -1.34 8.00 2.87
N HIS A 119 -2.49 7.67 2.31
CA HIS A 119 -3.80 7.79 2.96
C HIS A 119 -4.69 6.60 2.61
N LEU A 120 -5.28 5.98 3.64
CA LEU A 120 -6.33 4.98 3.48
C LEU A 120 -7.70 5.64 3.63
N LYS A 121 -8.49 5.64 2.55
CA LYS A 121 -9.90 6.05 2.62
C LYS A 121 -10.75 4.84 3.01
N LEU A 122 -11.47 4.99 4.11
CA LEU A 122 -12.44 4.01 4.60
C LEU A 122 -13.87 4.51 4.37
N ASP A 123 -14.80 3.58 4.25
CA ASP A 123 -16.24 3.77 4.33
C ASP A 123 -16.79 2.76 5.34
N GLY A 124 -17.02 3.24 6.57
CA GLY A 124 -17.06 2.36 7.75
C GLY A 124 -15.74 1.62 7.91
N ASP A 125 -15.80 0.29 8.00
CA ASP A 125 -14.60 -0.58 8.10
C ASP A 125 -14.12 -1.10 6.74
N ILE A 126 -14.66 -0.57 5.63
CA ILE A 126 -14.37 -1.07 4.28
C ILE A 126 -13.33 -0.16 3.61
N PRO A 127 -12.13 -0.67 3.29
CA PRO A 127 -11.17 0.03 2.45
C PRO A 127 -11.75 0.34 1.07
N ARG A 128 -11.74 1.63 0.70
CA ARG A 128 -12.26 2.12 -0.59
C ARG A 128 -11.17 2.54 -1.55
N LYS A 129 -10.10 3.15 -1.04
CA LYS A 129 -8.92 3.48 -1.85
C LYS A 129 -7.71 3.79 -1.00
N ILE A 130 -6.54 3.53 -1.57
CA ILE A 130 -5.27 4.09 -1.10
C ILE A 130 -4.90 5.26 -2.01
N ILE A 131 -4.41 6.33 -1.41
CA ILE A 131 -3.87 7.51 -2.10
C ILE A 131 -2.42 7.66 -1.66
N LEU A 132 -1.49 7.82 -2.61
CA LEU A 132 -0.13 8.30 -2.33
C LEU A 132 -0.03 9.72 -2.87
N SER A 133 0.35 10.67 -2.01
CA SER A 133 0.43 12.09 -2.35
C SER A 133 1.72 12.36 -3.12
N THR A 134 1.64 12.22 -4.45
CA THR A 134 2.78 12.32 -5.38
C THR A 134 2.68 13.53 -6.31
N ASP A 135 1.87 14.51 -5.92
CA ASP A 135 1.57 15.71 -6.69
C ASP A 135 2.77 16.64 -6.88
N SER A 136 3.84 16.46 -6.08
CA SER A 136 5.11 17.18 -6.25
C SER A 136 5.98 16.66 -7.39
N PHE A 137 5.77 15.43 -7.84
CA PHE A 137 6.49 14.84 -8.97
C PHE A 137 5.84 15.24 -10.30
N SER A 138 6.61 15.18 -11.39
CA SER A 138 6.07 15.34 -12.73
C SER A 138 5.11 14.19 -13.08
N LYS A 139 4.34 14.37 -14.16
CA LYS A 139 3.45 13.32 -14.65
C LYS A 139 4.24 12.11 -15.14
N GLU A 140 5.37 12.36 -15.78
CA GLU A 140 6.28 11.35 -16.33
C GLU A 140 6.89 10.50 -15.21
N GLU A 141 7.33 11.14 -14.13
CA GLU A 141 7.80 10.46 -12.91
C GLU A 141 6.69 9.60 -12.27
N ASN A 142 5.46 10.10 -12.22
CA ASN A 142 4.34 9.33 -11.71
C ASN A 142 3.94 8.17 -12.61
N LEU A 143 4.03 8.31 -13.94
CA LEU A 143 3.84 7.22 -14.88
C LEU A 143 4.91 6.13 -14.68
N PHE A 144 6.15 6.51 -14.41
CA PHE A 144 7.19 5.56 -14.01
C PHE A 144 6.81 4.83 -12.72
N LEU A 145 6.39 5.55 -11.67
CA LEU A 145 5.98 4.92 -10.41
C LEU A 145 4.81 3.95 -10.59
N GLN A 146 3.81 4.31 -11.43
CA GLN A 146 2.71 3.41 -11.76
C GLN A 146 3.22 2.12 -12.39
N HIS A 147 4.07 2.23 -13.42
CA HIS A 147 4.62 1.06 -14.10
C HIS A 147 5.51 0.23 -13.17
N PHE A 148 6.38 0.87 -12.39
CA PHE A 148 7.26 0.22 -11.43
C PHE A 148 6.49 -0.58 -10.37
N LEU A 149 5.46 0.00 -9.76
CA LEU A 149 4.63 -0.68 -8.77
C LEU A 149 3.76 -1.79 -9.39
N GLN A 150 3.35 -1.62 -10.64
CA GLN A 150 2.65 -2.65 -11.39
C GLN A 150 3.55 -3.85 -11.68
N GLU A 151 4.78 -3.64 -12.16
CA GLU A 151 5.71 -4.74 -12.44
C GLU A 151 6.17 -5.44 -11.15
N LYS A 152 6.46 -4.67 -10.10
CA LYS A 152 6.99 -5.22 -8.84
C LYS A 152 5.94 -5.97 -8.01
N TYR A 153 4.72 -5.45 -7.94
CA TYR A 153 3.68 -5.96 -7.03
C TYR A 153 2.35 -6.30 -7.72
N GLY A 154 2.17 -5.93 -8.99
CA GLY A 154 0.88 -6.05 -9.68
C GLY A 154 -0.10 -4.91 -9.39
N PHE A 155 0.31 -3.86 -8.66
CA PHE A 155 -0.58 -2.76 -8.30
C PHE A 155 -0.88 -1.83 -9.47
N ARG A 156 -2.15 -1.71 -9.81
CA ARG A 156 -2.68 -0.83 -10.85
C ARG A 156 -3.15 0.48 -10.25
N PHE A 157 -2.21 1.37 -10.00
CA PHE A 157 -2.52 2.75 -9.62
C PHE A 157 -3.07 3.52 -10.82
N SER A 158 -3.95 4.48 -10.53
CA SER A 158 -4.45 5.50 -11.46
C SER A 158 -4.02 6.89 -11.00
N LEU A 159 -3.97 7.86 -11.91
CA LEU A 159 -3.74 9.26 -11.56
C LEU A 159 -5.06 9.99 -11.35
N ASP A 160 -5.15 10.80 -10.31
CA ASP A 160 -6.26 11.75 -10.17
C ASP A 160 -5.93 13.11 -10.81
N GLY A 161 -6.90 14.03 -10.74
CA GLY A 161 -6.73 15.39 -11.27
C GLY A 161 -5.69 16.25 -10.56
N GLN A 162 -5.11 15.78 -9.44
CA GLN A 162 -4.02 16.44 -8.71
C GLN A 162 -2.68 15.75 -8.98
N ASN A 163 -2.58 14.82 -9.93
CA ASN A 163 -1.37 14.04 -10.20
C ASN A 163 -0.94 13.16 -9.01
N ARG A 164 -1.90 12.60 -8.26
CA ARG A 164 -1.62 11.64 -7.17
C ARG A 164 -1.89 10.21 -7.62
N LEU A 165 -1.19 9.24 -7.05
CA LEU A 165 -1.42 7.81 -7.29
C LEU A 165 -2.58 7.27 -6.44
N LEU A 166 -3.58 6.66 -7.08
CA LEU A 166 -4.76 6.08 -6.43
C LEU A 166 -4.92 4.59 -6.78
N LEU A 167 -5.02 3.76 -5.74
CA LEU A 167 -5.36 2.34 -5.84
C LEU A 167 -6.80 2.13 -5.37
N TYR A 168 -7.66 1.63 -6.26
CA TYR A 168 -9.10 1.47 -6.02
C TYR A 168 -9.55 0.04 -5.83
N ASP A 169 -8.88 -0.90 -6.50
CA ASP A 169 -9.27 -2.30 -6.47
C ASP A 169 -9.11 -2.87 -5.06
N GLN A 170 -10.19 -3.44 -4.52
CA GLN A 170 -10.23 -3.85 -3.12
C GLN A 170 -9.24 -4.98 -2.84
N PHE A 171 -9.08 -5.92 -3.76
CA PHE A 171 -8.13 -7.02 -3.60
C PHE A 171 -6.69 -6.49 -3.53
N GLN A 172 -6.31 -5.61 -4.46
CA GLN A 172 -4.99 -4.96 -4.44
C GLN A 172 -4.78 -4.07 -3.21
N ILE A 173 -5.81 -3.38 -2.71
CA ILE A 173 -5.71 -2.62 -1.46
C ILE A 173 -5.39 -3.54 -0.28
N TYR A 174 -6.01 -4.71 -0.20
CA TYR A 174 -5.75 -5.66 0.88
C TYR A 174 -4.34 -6.25 0.78
N HIS A 175 -3.88 -6.57 -0.43
CA HIS A 175 -2.49 -6.99 -0.65
C HIS A 175 -1.49 -5.90 -0.27
N PHE A 176 -1.73 -4.65 -0.70
CA PHE A 176 -0.91 -3.51 -0.34
C PHE A 176 -0.80 -3.38 1.18
N LEU A 177 -1.94 -3.41 1.88
CA LEU A 177 -1.97 -3.29 3.33
C LEU A 177 -1.23 -4.46 4.01
N TYR A 178 -1.37 -5.67 3.50
CA TYR A 178 -0.62 -6.83 3.97
C TYR A 178 0.90 -6.64 3.83
N LEU A 179 1.39 -6.18 2.67
CA LEU A 179 2.82 -5.98 2.44
C LEU A 179 3.42 -4.93 3.39
N VAL A 180 2.68 -3.85 3.67
CA VAL A 180 3.21 -2.76 4.51
C VAL A 180 3.02 -3.00 6.00
N GLU A 181 2.03 -3.80 6.41
CA GLU A 181 1.63 -4.01 7.82
C GLU A 181 2.79 -4.40 8.75
N PRO A 182 3.70 -5.33 8.38
CA PRO A 182 4.85 -5.67 9.22
C PRO A 182 5.80 -4.51 9.53
N TYR A 183 5.74 -3.42 8.76
CA TYR A 183 6.63 -2.27 8.86
C TYR A 183 5.90 -0.99 9.29
N LEU A 184 4.61 -1.06 9.63
CA LEU A 184 3.83 0.08 10.12
C LEU A 184 4.11 0.34 11.60
N HIS A 185 4.52 1.56 11.92
CA HIS A 185 4.70 2.01 13.29
C HIS A 185 3.34 2.22 13.98
N ASP A 186 3.27 1.95 15.29
CA ASP A 186 2.01 2.02 16.05
C ASP A 186 1.40 3.42 16.11
N SER A 187 2.22 4.48 16.08
CA SER A 187 1.68 5.84 15.98
C SER A 187 0.94 6.10 14.66
N MET A 188 1.10 5.22 13.67
CA MET A 188 0.46 5.29 12.35
C MET A 188 -0.75 4.37 12.23
N ASN A 189 -1.37 3.96 13.35
CA ASN A 189 -2.56 3.08 13.39
C ASN A 189 -3.69 3.50 12.43
N ARG A 190 -3.88 4.80 12.18
CA ARG A 190 -4.85 5.32 11.19
C ARG A 190 -4.61 4.86 9.74
N LYS A 191 -3.40 4.37 9.44
CA LYS A 191 -2.98 3.82 8.15
C LYS A 191 -3.03 2.29 8.13
N LYS A 192 -3.22 1.64 9.29
CA LYS A 192 -3.36 0.19 9.36
C LYS A 192 -4.70 -0.23 8.76
N ARG A 193 -4.73 -1.50 8.39
CA ARG A 193 -5.94 -2.19 8.00
C ARG A 193 -6.95 -2.18 9.16
N PRO A 194 -8.24 -1.88 8.90
CA PRO A 194 -9.25 -1.91 9.96
C PRO A 194 -9.46 -3.35 10.46
N THR A 195 -9.48 -3.52 11.79
CA THR A 195 -9.83 -4.78 12.45
C THR A 195 -11.33 -5.04 12.26
N HIS A 196 -11.68 -6.08 11.51
CA HIS A 196 -13.04 -6.24 10.98
C HIS A 196 -14.10 -6.69 12.00
N ARG A 197 -15.34 -6.26 11.74
CA ARG A 197 -16.54 -7.12 11.76
C ARG A 197 -17.01 -7.32 10.32
N VAL A 198 -16.70 -8.46 9.69
CA VAL A 198 -17.26 -8.77 8.36
C VAL A 198 -18.76 -9.00 8.52
N LYS A 199 -19.59 -8.44 7.64
CA LYS A 199 -21.00 -8.82 7.57
C LYS A 199 -21.10 -10.32 7.24
N PRO A 200 -21.97 -11.08 7.92
CA PRO A 200 -22.19 -12.48 7.58
C PRO A 200 -22.51 -12.66 6.09
N ILE A 201 -21.97 -13.71 5.48
CA ILE A 201 -22.26 -14.03 4.09
C ILE A 201 -23.75 -14.39 3.97
N ALA A 202 -24.46 -13.69 3.08
CA ALA A 202 -25.87 -13.94 2.83
C ALA A 202 -26.08 -15.37 2.29
N ALA A 203 -27.17 -16.01 2.72
CA ALA A 203 -27.51 -17.35 2.26
C ALA A 203 -27.79 -17.38 0.75
N ARG A 204 -28.48 -16.36 0.22
CA ARG A 204 -28.73 -16.17 -1.21
C ARG A 204 -27.90 -15.00 -1.72
N THR A 205 -27.16 -15.21 -2.80
CA THR A 205 -26.32 -14.17 -3.42
C THR A 205 -26.23 -14.37 -4.93
N THR A 206 -25.69 -13.39 -5.63
CA THR A 206 -25.29 -13.50 -7.03
C THR A 206 -23.77 -13.56 -7.09
N VAL A 207 -23.24 -14.57 -7.77
CA VAL A 207 -21.82 -14.67 -8.11
C VAL A 207 -21.64 -14.33 -9.59
N TYR A 208 -20.55 -13.65 -9.90
CA TYR A 208 -20.17 -13.28 -11.27
C TYR A 208 -18.95 -14.12 -11.62
N LEU A 209 -19.13 -15.09 -12.50
CA LEU A 209 -18.07 -16.04 -12.86
C LEU A 209 -17.62 -15.76 -14.30
N PRO A 210 -16.34 -15.99 -14.63
CA PRO A 210 -15.85 -15.90 -16.00
C PRO A 210 -16.74 -16.67 -16.98
N ASP A 211 -16.94 -16.13 -18.18
CA ASP A 211 -17.87 -16.68 -19.18
C ASP A 211 -17.53 -18.11 -19.61
N GLU A 212 -16.28 -18.56 -19.43
CA GLU A 212 -15.87 -19.95 -19.62
C GLU A 212 -16.51 -20.93 -18.62
N ILE A 213 -16.99 -20.45 -17.46
CA ILE A 213 -17.64 -21.27 -16.43
C ILE A 213 -19.15 -21.28 -16.67
N ILE A 214 -19.61 -22.29 -17.42
CA ILE A 214 -21.02 -22.46 -17.76
C ILE A 214 -21.70 -23.40 -16.77
N LEU A 215 -22.62 -22.86 -15.97
CA LEU A 215 -23.39 -23.63 -14.98
C LEU A 215 -24.81 -23.92 -15.45
N ALA A 216 -25.23 -25.18 -15.35
CA ALA A 216 -26.60 -25.62 -15.62
C ALA A 216 -27.45 -25.70 -14.34
N LYS A 217 -26.82 -26.01 -13.20
CA LYS A 217 -27.43 -26.09 -11.87
C LYS A 217 -26.57 -25.27 -10.89
N PRO A 218 -26.61 -23.93 -10.97
CA PRO A 218 -25.62 -23.06 -10.35
C PRO A 218 -25.45 -23.30 -8.84
N THR A 219 -26.55 -23.38 -8.09
CA THR A 219 -26.49 -23.67 -6.64
C THR A 219 -25.78 -24.99 -6.34
N LYS A 220 -26.11 -26.07 -7.06
CA LYS A 220 -25.52 -27.39 -6.81
C LYS A 220 -24.04 -27.41 -7.17
N GLU A 221 -23.71 -26.87 -8.34
CA GLU A 221 -22.35 -26.90 -8.89
C GLU A 221 -21.39 -26.02 -8.06
N VAL A 222 -21.80 -24.80 -7.68
CA VAL A 222 -20.99 -23.91 -6.83
C VAL A 222 -20.72 -24.54 -5.46
N ASN A 223 -21.75 -25.06 -4.79
CA ASN A 223 -21.55 -25.69 -3.47
C ASN A 223 -20.69 -26.97 -3.57
N SER A 224 -20.71 -27.67 -4.70
CA SER A 224 -19.78 -28.79 -4.94
C SER A 224 -18.33 -28.31 -5.02
N GLN A 225 -18.07 -27.15 -5.65
CA GLN A 225 -16.73 -26.58 -5.72
C GLN A 225 -16.24 -26.04 -4.38
N TYR A 226 -17.13 -25.54 -3.52
CA TYR A 226 -16.75 -25.07 -2.18
C TYR A 226 -16.17 -26.14 -1.27
N SER A 227 -16.27 -27.43 -1.62
CA SER A 227 -15.48 -28.49 -0.98
C SER A 227 -13.96 -28.24 -1.04
N LYS A 228 -13.50 -27.38 -1.95
CA LYS A 228 -12.10 -26.99 -2.12
C LYS A 228 -11.68 -25.77 -1.30
N LEU A 229 -12.60 -25.09 -0.58
CA LEU A 229 -12.25 -23.92 0.23
C LEU A 229 -11.09 -24.17 1.22
N PRO A 230 -10.95 -25.34 1.88
CA PRO A 230 -9.81 -25.61 2.76
C PRO A 230 -8.44 -25.51 2.05
N LEU A 231 -8.37 -25.94 0.78
CA LEU A 231 -7.14 -25.82 -0.02
C LEU A 231 -6.83 -24.35 -0.33
N ILE A 232 -7.85 -23.51 -0.55
CA ILE A 232 -7.68 -22.06 -0.74
C ILE A 232 -7.18 -21.42 0.56
N ILE A 233 -7.71 -21.82 1.71
CA ILE A 233 -7.26 -21.34 3.02
C ILE A 233 -5.78 -21.66 3.21
N GLU A 234 -5.36 -22.89 2.88
CA GLU A 234 -3.95 -23.28 2.95
C GLU A 234 -3.08 -22.44 2.01
N ALA A 235 -3.49 -22.30 0.75
CA ALA A 235 -2.77 -21.48 -0.23
C ALA A 235 -2.67 -20.01 0.21
N ALA A 236 -3.73 -19.47 0.80
CA ALA A 236 -3.78 -18.09 1.31
C ALA A 236 -2.87 -17.86 2.51
N LYS A 237 -2.30 -18.90 3.15
CA LYS A 237 -1.27 -18.70 4.18
C LYS A 237 0.01 -18.09 3.58
N ASN A 238 0.37 -18.46 2.35
CA ASN A 238 1.40 -17.76 1.58
C ASN A 238 0.78 -16.57 0.84
N GLN A 239 0.40 -15.54 1.61
CA GLN A 239 -0.41 -14.43 1.10
C GLN A 239 0.20 -13.77 -0.13
N ASP A 240 1.52 -13.51 -0.17
CA ASP A 240 2.11 -12.79 -1.31
C ASP A 240 2.01 -13.58 -2.62
N GLU A 241 2.34 -14.87 -2.60
CA GLU A 241 2.17 -15.74 -3.77
C GLU A 241 0.71 -15.85 -4.18
N PHE A 242 -0.18 -16.04 -3.19
CA PHE A 242 -1.62 -16.09 -3.42
C PHE A 242 -2.14 -14.82 -4.10
N PHE A 243 -1.72 -13.64 -3.63
CA PHE A 243 -2.10 -12.36 -4.22
C PHE A 243 -1.58 -12.26 -5.66
N ARG A 244 -0.30 -12.53 -5.91
CA ARG A 244 0.30 -12.45 -7.26
C ARG A 244 -0.42 -13.33 -8.27
N GLN A 245 -0.77 -14.56 -7.91
CA GLN A 245 -1.49 -15.49 -8.78
C GLN A 245 -2.92 -15.01 -9.12
N ASN A 246 -3.54 -14.21 -8.24
CA ASN A 246 -4.94 -13.81 -8.37
C ASN A 246 -5.15 -12.33 -8.77
N ILE A 247 -4.10 -11.49 -8.84
CA ILE A 247 -4.19 -10.08 -9.28
C ILE A 247 -4.67 -9.96 -10.74
N ALA A 248 -4.36 -10.95 -11.58
CA ALA A 248 -4.58 -10.90 -13.03
C ALA A 248 -6.06 -11.03 -13.48
N SER A 249 -7.02 -11.33 -12.61
CA SER A 249 -8.36 -11.76 -13.04
C SER A 249 -9.37 -10.64 -13.37
N HIS A 250 -8.97 -9.37 -13.42
CA HIS A 250 -9.91 -8.23 -13.37
C HIS A 250 -10.48 -7.74 -14.71
N GLN A 251 -10.26 -8.44 -15.83
CA GLN A 251 -10.74 -8.00 -17.15
C GLN A 251 -11.35 -9.11 -18.02
N ILE A 252 -11.79 -10.22 -17.40
CA ILE A 252 -12.45 -11.29 -18.13
C ILE A 252 -13.97 -11.02 -18.11
N PRO A 253 -14.67 -11.12 -19.25
CA PRO A 253 -16.13 -11.12 -19.28
C PRO A 253 -16.72 -12.13 -18.29
N THR A 254 -17.79 -11.73 -17.59
CA THR A 254 -18.42 -12.57 -16.57
C THR A 254 -19.92 -12.71 -16.76
N LYS A 255 -20.43 -13.88 -16.38
CA LYS A 255 -21.85 -14.20 -16.30
C LYS A 255 -22.32 -14.29 -14.86
N SER A 256 -23.49 -13.72 -14.59
CA SER A 256 -24.10 -13.73 -13.26
C SER A 256 -24.91 -15.00 -13.01
N TYR A 257 -24.73 -15.60 -11.83
CA TYR A 257 -25.48 -16.75 -11.36
C TYR A 257 -26.03 -16.50 -9.97
N GLN A 258 -27.34 -16.64 -9.80
CA GLN A 258 -27.94 -16.59 -8.48
C GLN A 258 -27.85 -17.96 -7.81
N ILE A 259 -27.33 -17.99 -6.58
CA ILE A 259 -27.06 -19.22 -5.84
C ILE A 259 -27.57 -19.12 -4.39
N VAL A 260 -27.74 -20.30 -3.78
CA VAL A 260 -27.89 -20.43 -2.33
C VAL A 260 -26.66 -21.13 -1.76
N ILE A 261 -25.93 -20.47 -0.87
CA ILE A 261 -24.72 -21.01 -0.24
C ILE A 261 -25.11 -21.87 0.96
N HIS A 262 -24.60 -23.11 0.99
CA HIS A 262 -24.87 -24.00 2.11
C HIS A 262 -24.24 -23.46 3.41
N PRO A 263 -24.91 -23.66 4.57
CA PRO A 263 -24.45 -23.11 5.85
C PRO A 263 -23.00 -23.42 6.21
N ASN A 264 -22.54 -24.63 5.90
CA ASN A 264 -21.22 -25.15 6.23
C ASN A 264 -20.05 -24.44 5.52
N TYR A 265 -20.29 -23.69 4.44
CA TYR A 265 -19.23 -22.99 3.70
C TYR A 265 -19.17 -21.48 3.99
N ARG A 266 -20.19 -20.93 4.64
CA ARG A 266 -20.28 -19.46 4.85
C ARG A 266 -19.18 -18.94 5.75
N GLU A 267 -18.78 -19.70 6.76
CA GLU A 267 -17.69 -19.32 7.68
C GLU A 267 -16.34 -19.28 6.97
N SER A 268 -15.98 -20.32 6.22
CA SER A 268 -14.74 -20.35 5.42
C SER A 268 -14.70 -19.24 4.36
N LEU A 269 -15.82 -18.94 3.71
CA LEU A 269 -15.91 -17.80 2.77
C LEU A 269 -15.73 -16.46 3.48
N GLN A 270 -16.28 -16.31 4.69
CA GLN A 270 -16.14 -15.11 5.50
C GLN A 270 -14.69 -14.93 5.96
N GLU A 271 -14.04 -16.00 6.40
CA GLU A 271 -12.62 -16.03 6.79
C GLU A 271 -11.72 -15.66 5.61
N LEU A 272 -11.87 -16.33 4.46
CA LEU A 272 -11.08 -16.02 3.27
C LEU A 272 -11.28 -14.59 2.77
N LYS A 273 -12.52 -14.10 2.80
CA LYS A 273 -12.82 -12.69 2.48
C LYS A 273 -12.12 -11.74 3.47
N LEU A 274 -12.11 -12.11 4.75
CA LEU A 274 -11.40 -11.37 5.78
C LEU A 274 -9.90 -11.48 5.63
N GLN A 275 -9.32 -12.56 5.12
CA GLN A 275 -7.87 -12.66 4.99
C GLN A 275 -7.40 -11.89 3.75
N THR A 276 -8.08 -12.13 2.62
CA THR A 276 -7.59 -11.76 1.28
C THR A 276 -8.28 -10.54 0.67
N GLY A 277 -9.44 -10.13 1.16
CA GLY A 277 -10.26 -9.09 0.53
C GLY A 277 -11.04 -9.56 -0.70
N LEU A 278 -10.89 -10.82 -1.14
CA LEU A 278 -11.62 -11.36 -2.29
C LEU A 278 -13.14 -11.33 -2.08
N THR A 279 -13.86 -11.07 -3.16
CA THR A 279 -15.32 -11.19 -3.20
C THR A 279 -15.74 -12.67 -3.25
N VAL A 280 -17.01 -12.94 -2.93
CA VAL A 280 -17.56 -14.29 -3.05
C VAL A 280 -17.47 -14.80 -4.49
N SER A 281 -17.66 -13.91 -5.47
CA SER A 281 -17.46 -14.23 -6.90
C SER A 281 -16.05 -14.73 -7.18
N GLN A 282 -15.03 -13.97 -6.75
CA GLN A 282 -13.64 -14.34 -6.99
C GLN A 282 -13.25 -15.62 -6.25
N LEU A 283 -13.64 -15.77 -4.98
CA LEU A 283 -13.40 -17.01 -4.23
C LEU A 283 -14.05 -18.22 -4.90
N THR A 284 -15.24 -18.03 -5.48
CA THR A 284 -15.92 -19.08 -6.26
C THR A 284 -15.12 -19.42 -7.51
N THR A 285 -14.64 -18.43 -8.26
CA THR A 285 -13.75 -18.64 -9.41
C THR A 285 -12.48 -19.39 -9.03
N CYS A 286 -11.83 -19.04 -7.90
CA CYS A 286 -10.67 -19.77 -7.39
C CYS A 286 -11.03 -21.25 -7.14
N CYS A 287 -12.19 -21.55 -6.55
CA CYS A 287 -12.62 -22.94 -6.33
C CYS A 287 -12.78 -23.72 -7.65
N PHE A 288 -13.28 -23.08 -8.70
CA PHE A 288 -13.40 -23.72 -10.02
C PHE A 288 -12.04 -23.95 -10.69
N ARG A 289 -11.10 -23.03 -10.52
CA ARG A 289 -9.77 -23.09 -11.16
C ARG A 289 -8.77 -23.97 -10.41
N MET A 290 -9.01 -24.24 -9.14
CA MET A 290 -8.12 -25.09 -8.37
C MET A 290 -8.30 -26.54 -8.79
N GLU A 291 -7.23 -27.15 -9.29
CA GLU A 291 -7.18 -28.57 -9.61
C GLU A 291 -7.31 -29.38 -8.31
N LYS A 292 -7.97 -30.54 -8.37
CA LYS A 292 -7.82 -31.53 -7.30
C LYS A 292 -6.59 -32.34 -7.67
N ASP A 293 -5.60 -32.37 -6.79
CA ASP A 293 -4.56 -33.39 -6.81
C ASP A 293 -5.18 -34.80 -6.88
#